data_AF-A0A3N5WDW5-F1
#
_entry.id   AF-A0A3N5WDW5-F1
#
_cell.length_a   1.000
_cell.length_b   1.000
_cell.length_c   1.000
_cell.angle_alpha   90.00
_cell.angle_beta   90.00
_cell.angle_gamma   90.00
#
_symmetry.space_group_name_H-M   'P 1'
#
loop_
_entity.id
_entity.type
_entity.pdbx_description
1 polymer ?
#
loop_
_entity_poly.entity_id
_entity_poly.type
_entity_poly.pdbx_seq_one_letter_code
_entity_poly.pdbx_strand_id
1 'polypeptide(L)'
;MSATVLALLAAFCFALGSTLQQRGTLETNAPEGDPRFLAEIIRKPVWLWGGGLHLFGCVLQAAALARGSLALVQALCSLSLVFALPLGVRLTGQVIGRRSIIGAFVTLTGIIVFVALGQPQAGTTMPAAADWLAAGLITAAVVFLLSGVGNRRRGPLSAVLFAAAAGVGFAFQAAVTKEFVTILGNGLGAILSSWTTYALLIAAVAGFALQQSAPKTGFLAPTMAACNTTSLTVSLILGVRLFGETLSKGQGRLSPAIIGLTIAIIGVILLASPEPKKLEPVTE
;
A
#
# COMPACT_ATOMS: atom_id res chain seq x y z
N MET A 1 8.29 -14.67 -16.29
CA MET A 1 7.12 -14.39 -15.42
C MET A 1 6.51 -13.05 -15.82
N SER A 2 5.19 -12.98 -15.99
CA SER A 2 4.49 -11.73 -16.31
C SER A 2 4.47 -10.77 -15.11
N ALA A 3 4.25 -9.47 -15.36
CA ALA A 3 4.12 -8.46 -14.31
C ALA A 3 3.00 -8.81 -13.31
N THR A 4 1.89 -9.37 -13.80
CA THR A 4 0.74 -9.80 -12.99
C THR A 4 1.14 -10.84 -11.94
N VAL A 5 1.89 -11.88 -12.33
CA VAL A 5 2.32 -12.93 -11.39
C VAL A 5 3.26 -12.37 -10.34
N LEU A 6 4.21 -11.53 -10.74
CA LEU A 6 5.14 -10.89 -9.81
C LEU A 6 4.42 -9.98 -8.81
N ALA A 7 3.46 -9.18 -9.29
CA ALA A 7 2.67 -8.31 -8.42
C ALA A 7 1.76 -9.09 -7.45
N LEU A 8 1.17 -10.21 -7.88
CA LEU A 8 0.39 -11.09 -7.00
C LEU A 8 1.27 -11.76 -5.94
N LEU A 9 2.46 -12.22 -6.31
CA LEU A 9 3.43 -12.76 -5.36
C LEU A 9 3.90 -11.68 -4.37
N ALA A 10 4.16 -10.45 -4.85
CA ALA A 10 4.48 -9.32 -3.99
C ALA A 10 3.34 -9.04 -3.00
N ALA A 11 2.10 -8.99 -3.48
CA ALA A 11 0.90 -8.80 -2.65
C ALA A 11 0.78 -9.88 -1.56
N PHE A 12 1.03 -11.14 -1.90
CA PHE A 12 1.04 -12.24 -0.95
C PHE A 12 2.17 -12.11 0.08
N CYS A 13 3.39 -11.77 -0.35
CA CYS A 13 4.52 -11.54 0.55
C CYS A 13 4.27 -10.36 1.50
N PHE A 14 3.69 -9.27 1.02
CA PHE A 14 3.29 -8.15 1.87
C PHE A 14 2.22 -8.55 2.88
N ALA A 15 1.20 -9.30 2.45
CA ALA A 15 0.16 -9.80 3.35
C ALA A 15 0.73 -10.70 4.45
N LEU A 16 1.49 -11.72 4.07
CA LEU A 16 2.11 -12.65 4.99
C LEU A 16 3.10 -11.96 5.92
N GLY A 17 3.93 -11.06 5.38
CA GLY A 17 4.89 -10.31 6.18
C GLY A 17 4.22 -9.43 7.22
N SER A 18 3.16 -8.72 6.84
CA SER A 18 2.36 -7.92 7.77
C SER A 18 1.68 -8.79 8.84
N THR A 19 1.14 -9.95 8.47
CA THR A 19 0.52 -10.87 9.44
C THR A 19 1.54 -11.46 10.42
N LEU A 20 2.75 -11.81 9.97
CA LEU A 20 3.82 -12.29 10.85
C LEU A 20 4.35 -11.19 11.77
N GLN A 21 4.51 -9.97 11.26
CA GLN A 21 4.86 -8.82 12.11
C GLN A 21 3.77 -8.56 13.15
N GLN A 22 2.50 -8.57 12.75
CA GLN A 22 1.37 -8.42 13.67
C GLN A 22 1.38 -9.51 14.75
N ARG A 23 1.63 -10.78 14.38
CA ARG A 23 1.77 -11.88 15.34
C ARG A 23 2.91 -11.62 16.32
N GLY A 24 4.09 -11.22 15.83
CA GLY A 24 5.23 -10.89 16.69
C GLY A 24 4.95 -9.73 17.65
N THR A 25 4.17 -8.74 17.21
CA THR A 25 3.68 -7.64 18.05
C THR A 25 2.68 -8.11 19.12
N LEU A 26 1.73 -8.99 18.78
CA LEU A 26 0.79 -9.54 19.75
C LEU A 26 1.46 -10.41 20.83
N GLU A 27 2.65 -10.94 20.56
CA GLU A 27 3.47 -11.72 21.49
C GLU A 27 4.41 -10.85 22.37
N THR A 28 4.29 -9.52 22.33
CA THR A 28 5.05 -8.60 23.19
C THR A 28 4.22 -8.05 24.35
N ASN A 29 4.86 -7.92 25.50
CA ASN A 29 4.23 -7.48 26.75
C ASN A 29 4.45 -5.99 27.03
N ALA A 30 5.47 -5.39 26.41
CA ALA A 30 5.75 -3.97 26.55
C ALA A 30 4.56 -3.14 26.01
N PRO A 31 4.13 -2.08 26.72
CA PRO A 31 3.12 -1.17 26.19
C PRO A 31 3.59 -0.56 24.87
N GLU A 32 2.72 -0.53 23.87
CA GLU A 32 2.99 0.18 22.60
C GLU A 32 3.47 1.61 22.90
N GLY A 33 4.57 2.04 22.28
CA GLY A 33 5.16 3.38 22.49
C GLY A 33 6.23 3.49 23.58
N ASP A 34 6.52 2.43 24.32
CA ASP A 34 7.76 2.33 25.09
C ASP A 34 8.93 2.02 24.12
N PRO A 35 10.09 2.70 24.15
CA PRO A 35 11.25 2.31 23.36
C PRO A 35 11.66 0.84 23.56
N ARG A 36 11.31 0.22 24.69
CA ARG A 36 11.50 -1.22 24.94
C ARG A 36 10.67 -2.11 24.02
N PHE A 37 9.51 -1.65 23.57
CA PHE A 37 8.64 -2.36 22.64
C PHE A 37 9.37 -2.66 21.32
N LEU A 38 10.06 -1.66 20.76
CA LEU A 38 10.85 -1.85 19.53
C LEU A 38 12.00 -2.84 19.76
N ALA A 39 12.69 -2.74 20.90
CA ALA A 39 13.78 -3.66 21.24
C ALA A 39 13.29 -5.11 21.44
N GLU A 40 12.09 -5.30 21.99
CA GLU A 40 11.49 -6.63 22.15
C GLU A 40 11.06 -7.22 20.81
N ILE A 41 10.40 -6.42 19.97
CA ILE A 41 9.89 -6.87 18.67
C ILE A 41 11.02 -7.25 17.71
N ILE A 42 12.10 -6.46 17.64
CA ILE A 42 13.24 -6.75 16.75
C ILE A 42 13.94 -8.06 17.15
N ARG A 43 13.79 -8.52 18.40
CA ARG A 43 14.32 -9.81 18.86
C ARG A 43 13.41 -10.99 18.54
N LYS A 44 12.16 -10.76 18.11
CA LYS A 44 11.23 -11.82 17.76
C LYS A 44 11.52 -12.33 16.34
N PRO A 45 11.93 -13.61 16.16
CA PRO A 45 12.27 -14.14 14.84
C PRO A 45 11.08 -14.09 13.87
N VAL A 46 9.86 -14.29 14.37
CA VAL A 46 8.63 -14.20 13.57
C VAL A 46 8.45 -12.80 12.96
N TRP A 47 8.77 -11.75 13.71
CA TRP A 47 8.70 -10.38 13.23
C TRP A 47 9.79 -10.09 12.18
N LEU A 48 11.00 -10.60 12.39
CA LEU A 48 12.10 -10.50 11.43
C LEU A 48 11.79 -11.22 10.11
N TRP A 49 11.18 -12.42 10.17
CA TRP A 49 10.67 -13.11 8.98
C TRP A 49 9.65 -12.27 8.22
N GLY A 50 8.77 -11.56 8.95
CA GLY A 50 7.82 -10.65 8.34
C GLY A 50 8.50 -9.47 7.63
N GLY A 51 9.53 -8.89 8.24
CA GLY A 51 10.38 -7.87 7.60
C GLY A 51 11.10 -8.38 6.35
N GLY A 52 11.65 -9.60 6.42
CA GLY A 52 12.28 -10.27 5.27
C GLY A 52 11.30 -10.50 4.11
N LEU A 53 10.07 -10.89 4.41
CA LEU A 53 9.00 -11.03 3.41
C LEU A 53 8.59 -9.68 2.80
N HIS A 54 8.58 -8.60 3.57
CA HIS A 54 8.35 -7.25 3.04
C HIS A 54 9.46 -6.86 2.07
N LEU A 55 10.73 -7.05 2.44
CA LEU A 55 11.87 -6.77 1.56
C LEU A 55 11.79 -7.60 0.28
N PHE A 56 11.50 -8.89 0.40
CA PHE A 56 11.31 -9.76 -0.76
C PHE A 56 10.11 -9.34 -1.62
N GLY A 57 9.00 -8.94 -1.00
CA GLY A 57 7.84 -8.36 -1.67
C GLY A 57 8.18 -7.08 -2.44
N CYS A 58 9.01 -6.21 -1.88
CA CYS A 58 9.50 -5.00 -2.57
C CYS A 58 10.33 -5.35 -3.81
N VAL A 59 11.19 -6.37 -3.72
CA VAL A 59 11.96 -6.86 -4.89
C VAL A 59 11.01 -7.40 -5.98
N LEU A 60 10.00 -8.18 -5.61
CA LEU A 60 8.98 -8.67 -6.54
C LEU A 60 8.15 -7.55 -7.15
N GLN A 61 7.77 -6.54 -6.34
CA GLN A 61 7.04 -5.36 -6.80
C GLN A 61 7.89 -4.54 -7.78
N ALA A 62 9.17 -4.33 -7.50
CA ALA A 62 10.10 -3.69 -8.41
C ALA A 62 10.20 -4.46 -9.73
N ALA A 63 10.38 -5.77 -9.68
CA ALA A 63 10.39 -6.63 -10.87
C ALA A 63 9.06 -6.58 -11.66
N ALA A 64 7.93 -6.41 -10.98
CA ALA A 64 6.62 -6.21 -11.61
C ALA A 64 6.53 -4.84 -12.30
N LEU A 65 6.99 -3.77 -11.64
CA LEU A 65 7.01 -2.40 -12.18
C LEU A 65 7.93 -2.28 -13.40
N ALA A 66 9.03 -3.04 -13.44
CA ALA A 66 9.91 -3.12 -14.59
C ALA A 66 9.23 -3.69 -15.85
N ARG A 67 8.10 -4.39 -15.70
CA ARG A 67 7.39 -5.08 -16.78
C ARG A 67 5.94 -4.62 -16.95
N GLY A 68 5.47 -3.69 -16.14
CA GLY A 68 4.04 -3.36 -16.01
C GLY A 68 3.77 -1.89 -15.76
N SER A 69 2.50 -1.51 -15.86
CA SER A 69 2.03 -0.18 -15.46
C SER A 69 2.03 -0.04 -13.93
N LEU A 70 2.32 1.15 -13.44
CA LEU A 70 2.24 1.53 -12.04
C LEU A 70 0.82 1.28 -11.53
N ALA A 71 -0.18 1.68 -12.31
CA ALA A 71 -1.58 1.47 -11.97
C ALA A 71 -1.93 -0.03 -11.82
N LEU A 72 -1.47 -0.90 -12.73
CA LEU A 72 -1.69 -2.35 -12.65
C LEU A 72 -1.05 -2.94 -11.40
N VAL A 73 0.24 -2.63 -11.17
CA VAL A 73 0.99 -3.22 -10.07
C VAL A 73 0.40 -2.79 -8.72
N GLN A 74 0.02 -1.53 -8.57
CA GLN A 74 -0.56 -1.02 -7.33
C GLN A 74 -1.96 -1.60 -7.08
N ALA A 75 -2.80 -1.71 -8.12
CA ALA A 75 -4.08 -2.40 -8.02
C ALA A 75 -3.91 -3.85 -7.53
N LEU A 76 -2.98 -4.61 -8.10
CA LEU A 76 -2.71 -5.99 -7.68
C LEU A 76 -2.08 -6.06 -6.28
N CYS A 77 -1.20 -5.13 -5.91
CA CYS A 77 -0.61 -5.07 -4.56
C CYS A 77 -1.68 -4.80 -3.48
N SER A 78 -2.77 -4.09 -3.80
CA SER A 78 -3.87 -3.88 -2.86
C SER A 78 -4.63 -5.16 -2.49
N LEU A 79 -4.51 -6.24 -3.29
CA LEU A 79 -5.01 -7.57 -2.92
C LEU A 79 -4.29 -8.17 -1.71
N SER A 80 -3.21 -7.57 -1.24
CA SER A 80 -2.58 -7.96 0.03
C SER A 80 -3.58 -7.93 1.19
N LEU A 81 -4.55 -7.02 1.20
CA LEU A 81 -5.62 -7.00 2.21
C LEU A 81 -6.54 -8.21 2.10
N VAL A 82 -6.85 -8.65 0.87
CA VAL A 82 -7.65 -9.85 0.61
C VAL A 82 -6.91 -11.11 1.07
N PHE A 83 -5.60 -11.19 0.81
CA PHE A 83 -4.76 -12.28 1.30
C PHE A 83 -4.54 -12.25 2.82
N ALA A 84 -4.54 -11.06 3.42
CA ALA A 84 -4.35 -10.90 4.86
C ALA A 84 -5.49 -11.52 5.67
N LEU A 85 -6.71 -11.60 5.12
CA LEU A 85 -7.86 -12.24 5.78
C LEU A 85 -7.59 -13.71 6.18
N PRO A 86 -7.44 -14.67 5.25
CA PRO A 86 -7.22 -16.06 5.61
C PRO A 86 -5.94 -16.27 6.43
N LEU A 87 -4.91 -15.44 6.21
CA LEU A 87 -3.68 -15.46 6.98
C LEU A 87 -3.91 -15.00 8.43
N GLY A 88 -4.69 -13.94 8.63
CA GLY A 88 -5.05 -13.40 9.94
C GLY A 88 -5.82 -14.40 10.80
N VAL A 89 -6.75 -15.15 10.21
CA VAL A 89 -7.45 -16.25 10.89
C VAL A 89 -6.47 -17.33 11.34
N ARG A 90 -5.59 -17.78 10.43
CA ARG A 90 -4.71 -18.93 10.69
C ARG A 90 -3.53 -18.61 11.59
N LEU A 91 -2.96 -17.40 11.49
CA LEU A 91 -1.70 -17.04 12.14
C LEU A 91 -1.89 -16.14 13.37
N THR A 92 -2.98 -15.36 13.42
CA THR A 92 -3.24 -14.41 14.53
C THR A 92 -4.58 -14.67 15.24
N GLY A 93 -5.34 -15.70 14.83
CA GLY A 93 -6.62 -16.04 15.45
C GLY A 93 -7.71 -14.98 15.27
N GLN A 94 -7.59 -14.12 14.25
CA GLN A 94 -8.58 -13.06 14.00
C GLN A 94 -9.94 -13.64 13.64
N VAL A 95 -11.00 -13.05 14.18
CA VAL A 95 -12.37 -13.33 13.76
C VAL A 95 -12.69 -12.44 12.57
N ILE A 96 -13.01 -13.06 11.44
CA ILE A 96 -13.54 -12.38 10.26
C ILE A 96 -15.03 -12.62 10.23
N GLY A 97 -15.80 -11.55 10.15
CA GLY A 97 -17.22 -11.64 9.84
C GLY A 97 -17.55 -11.05 8.47
N ARG A 98 -18.85 -10.83 8.29
CA ARG A 98 -19.47 -10.79 6.98
C ARG A 98 -19.06 -9.58 6.15
N ARG A 99 -18.80 -8.43 6.78
CA ARG A 99 -18.43 -7.19 6.07
C ARG A 99 -17.06 -7.30 5.45
N SER A 100 -16.09 -7.86 6.17
CA SER A 100 -14.73 -8.09 5.64
C SER A 100 -14.75 -9.09 4.47
N ILE A 101 -15.56 -10.14 4.56
CA ILE A 101 -15.73 -11.10 3.44
C ILE A 101 -16.33 -10.42 2.21
N ILE A 102 -17.43 -9.66 2.38
CA ILE A 102 -18.05 -8.91 1.28
C ILE A 102 -17.04 -7.91 0.69
N GLY A 103 -16.36 -7.15 1.54
CA GLY A 103 -15.33 -6.20 1.12
C GLY A 103 -14.24 -6.86 0.29
N ALA A 104 -13.73 -8.01 0.70
CA ALA A 104 -12.74 -8.77 -0.06
C ALA A 104 -13.26 -9.19 -1.45
N PHE A 105 -14.48 -9.71 -1.55
CA PHE A 105 -15.08 -10.07 -2.84
C PHE A 105 -15.29 -8.85 -3.74
N VAL A 106 -15.75 -7.72 -3.17
CA VAL A 106 -15.94 -6.46 -3.90
C VAL A 106 -14.60 -5.92 -4.38
N THR A 107 -13.55 -5.92 -3.54
CA THR A 107 -12.19 -5.51 -3.92
C THR A 107 -11.67 -6.36 -5.07
N LEU A 108 -11.77 -7.69 -4.94
CA LEU A 108 -11.33 -8.63 -5.96
C LEU A 108 -12.06 -8.39 -7.28
N THR A 109 -13.38 -8.22 -7.23
CA THR A 109 -14.22 -7.95 -8.41
C THR A 109 -13.82 -6.64 -9.09
N GLY A 110 -13.65 -5.56 -8.32
CA GLY A 110 -13.23 -4.27 -8.84
C GLY A 110 -11.86 -4.32 -9.53
N ILE A 111 -10.91 -5.03 -8.92
CA ILE A 111 -9.57 -5.22 -9.50
C ILE A 111 -9.63 -6.07 -10.77
N ILE A 112 -10.43 -7.14 -10.80
CA ILE A 112 -10.65 -7.94 -12.03
C ILE A 112 -11.23 -7.06 -13.14
N VAL A 113 -12.24 -6.25 -12.84
CA VAL A 113 -12.85 -5.31 -13.80
C VAL A 113 -11.80 -4.30 -14.30
N PHE A 114 -11.03 -3.71 -13.39
CA PHE A 114 -9.97 -2.76 -13.71
C PHE A 114 -8.90 -3.37 -14.63
N VAL A 115 -8.43 -4.59 -14.32
CA VAL A 115 -7.37 -5.25 -15.09
C VAL A 115 -7.89 -5.77 -16.43
N ALA A 116 -9.02 -6.49 -16.42
CA ALA A 116 -9.54 -7.15 -17.62
C ALA A 116 -10.15 -6.17 -18.63
N LEU A 117 -10.90 -5.18 -18.15
CA LEU A 117 -11.60 -4.23 -19.00
C LEU A 117 -10.86 -2.89 -19.14
N GLY A 118 -10.13 -2.47 -18.11
CA GLY A 118 -9.32 -1.25 -18.15
C GLY A 118 -8.00 -1.42 -18.88
N GLN A 119 -7.46 -2.64 -18.96
CA GLN A 119 -6.22 -3.00 -19.66
C GLN A 119 -5.11 -1.94 -19.51
N PRO A 120 -4.71 -1.61 -18.26
CA PRO A 120 -3.75 -0.54 -17.98
C PRO A 120 -2.38 -0.86 -18.62
N GLN A 121 -1.97 -0.05 -19.58
CA GLN A 121 -0.73 -0.24 -20.32
C GLN A 121 0.36 0.69 -19.82
N ALA A 122 1.58 0.16 -19.69
CA ALA A 122 2.75 0.96 -19.41
C ALA A 122 2.96 1.95 -20.56
N GLY A 123 3.15 3.23 -20.24
CA GLY A 123 3.54 4.21 -21.23
C GLY A 123 5.02 4.11 -21.57
N THR A 124 5.42 4.76 -22.66
CA THR A 124 6.81 4.84 -23.14
C THR A 124 7.47 6.17 -22.75
N THR A 125 6.79 7.00 -21.97
CA THR A 125 7.28 8.33 -21.58
C THR A 125 8.35 8.18 -20.51
N MET A 126 9.52 8.76 -20.75
CA MET A 126 10.55 8.97 -19.74
C MET A 126 10.32 10.34 -19.09
N PRO A 127 9.96 10.42 -17.80
CA PRO A 127 9.67 11.70 -17.16
C PRO A 127 10.92 12.59 -17.10
N ALA A 128 10.77 13.89 -17.37
CA ALA A 128 11.88 14.83 -17.25
C ALA A 128 12.18 15.14 -15.77
N ALA A 129 13.38 15.68 -15.48
CA ALA A 129 13.73 16.11 -14.14
C ALA A 129 12.75 17.15 -13.56
N ALA A 130 12.21 18.02 -14.40
CA ALA A 130 11.18 18.99 -14.01
C ALA A 130 9.87 18.31 -13.57
N ASP A 131 9.47 17.23 -14.25
CA ASP A 131 8.27 16.45 -13.89
C ASP A 131 8.45 15.75 -12.54
N TRP A 132 9.64 15.21 -12.28
CA TRP A 132 10.00 14.62 -10.99
C TRP A 132 10.06 15.65 -9.86
N LEU A 133 10.61 16.84 -10.11
CA LEU A 133 10.61 17.94 -9.16
C LEU A 133 9.18 18.39 -8.84
N ALA A 134 8.34 18.56 -9.87
CA ALA A 134 6.93 18.92 -9.68
C ALA A 134 6.18 17.84 -8.90
N ALA A 135 6.32 16.56 -9.27
CA ALA A 135 5.68 15.45 -8.57
C ALA A 135 6.17 15.31 -7.13
N GLY A 136 7.47 15.50 -6.88
CA GLY A 136 8.05 15.50 -5.54
C GLY A 136 7.52 16.65 -4.68
N LEU A 137 7.48 17.88 -5.21
CA LEU A 137 6.95 19.05 -4.52
C LEU A 137 5.45 18.93 -4.23
N ILE A 138 4.66 18.45 -5.19
CA ILE A 138 3.23 18.23 -5.01
C ILE A 138 3.00 17.14 -3.95
N THR A 139 3.72 16.02 -4.04
CA THR A 139 3.70 14.96 -3.02
C THR A 139 4.00 15.53 -1.64
N ALA A 140 5.11 16.25 -1.49
CA ALA A 140 5.53 16.84 -0.22
C ALA A 140 4.49 17.85 0.31
N ALA A 141 3.94 18.70 -0.54
CA ALA A 141 2.92 19.68 -0.18
C ALA A 141 1.62 19.01 0.29
N VAL A 142 1.15 17.98 -0.42
CA VAL A 142 -0.06 17.23 -0.05
C VAL A 142 0.16 16.47 1.26
N VAL A 143 1.30 15.80 1.42
CA VAL A 143 1.66 15.11 2.67
C VAL A 143 1.73 16.09 3.84
N PHE A 144 2.38 17.24 3.65
CA PHE A 144 2.48 18.29 4.68
C PHE A 144 1.11 18.86 5.04
N LEU A 145 0.25 19.12 4.05
CA LEU A 145 -1.10 19.65 4.28
C LEU A 145 -1.98 18.63 5.02
N LEU A 146 -2.01 17.38 4.57
CA LEU A 146 -2.78 16.31 5.22
C LEU A 146 -2.30 16.08 6.66
N SER A 147 -0.98 16.04 6.87
CA SER A 147 -0.38 15.86 8.19
C SER A 147 -0.62 17.08 9.09
N GLY A 148 -0.50 18.29 8.55
CA GLY A 148 -0.74 19.54 9.29
C GLY A 148 -2.20 19.71 9.70
N VAL A 149 -3.14 19.36 8.83
CA VAL A 149 -4.56 19.30 9.19
C VAL A 149 -4.80 18.16 10.18
N GLY A 150 -4.23 16.98 9.95
CA GLY A 150 -4.32 15.81 10.84
C GLY A 150 -3.90 16.14 12.26
N ASN A 151 -2.76 16.82 12.43
CA ASN A 151 -2.22 17.23 13.73
C ASN A 151 -3.13 18.22 14.50
N ARG A 152 -4.01 18.94 13.78
CA ARG A 152 -5.01 19.85 14.39
C ARG A 152 -6.33 19.15 14.71
N ARG A 153 -6.56 17.92 14.24
CA ARG A 153 -7.76 17.13 14.52
C ARG A 153 -7.49 16.14 15.67
N ARG A 154 -8.57 15.58 16.23
CA ARG A 154 -8.50 14.52 17.25
C ARG A 154 -9.34 13.33 16.79
N GLY A 155 -9.03 12.15 17.33
CA GLY A 155 -9.79 10.93 17.10
C GLY A 155 -9.66 10.38 15.66
N PRO A 156 -10.69 9.69 15.13
CA PRO A 156 -10.60 8.93 13.88
C PRO A 156 -10.17 9.76 12.67
N LEU A 157 -10.62 11.02 12.60
CA LEU A 157 -10.31 11.90 11.47
C LEU A 157 -8.80 12.19 11.36
N SER A 158 -8.11 12.36 12.49
CA SER A 158 -6.66 12.54 12.51
C SER A 158 -5.96 11.31 11.93
N ALA A 159 -6.35 10.11 12.35
CA ALA A 159 -5.77 8.86 11.88
C ALA A 159 -5.95 8.68 10.36
N VAL A 160 -7.17 8.94 9.86
CA VAL A 160 -7.50 8.87 8.43
C VAL A 160 -6.66 9.85 7.60
N LEU A 161 -6.44 11.08 8.08
CA LEU A 161 -5.63 12.07 7.36
C LEU A 161 -4.15 11.69 7.30
N PHE A 162 -3.58 11.20 8.40
CA PHE A 162 -2.21 10.67 8.39
C PHE A 162 -2.07 9.44 7.50
N ALA A 163 -3.08 8.57 7.48
CA ALA A 163 -3.10 7.40 6.61
C ALA A 163 -3.19 7.78 5.13
N ALA A 164 -4.02 8.77 4.80
CA ALA A 164 -4.07 9.31 3.45
C ALA A 164 -2.70 9.89 3.04
N ALA A 165 -2.05 10.65 3.93
CA ALA A 165 -0.69 11.17 3.69
C ALA A 165 0.32 10.04 3.43
N ALA A 166 0.29 8.97 4.23
CA ALA A 166 1.11 7.79 4.01
C ALA A 166 0.81 7.13 2.65
N GLY A 167 -0.48 7.05 2.26
CA GLY A 167 -0.91 6.57 0.95
C GLY A 167 -0.31 7.36 -0.21
N VAL A 168 -0.28 8.69 -0.12
CA VAL A 168 0.39 9.55 -1.13
C VAL A 168 1.89 9.21 -1.21
N GLY A 169 2.55 9.08 -0.05
CA GLY A 169 3.96 8.72 0.03
C GLY A 169 4.26 7.36 -0.58
N PHE A 170 3.45 6.33 -0.32
CA PHE A 170 3.62 5.00 -0.90
C PHE A 170 3.41 4.99 -2.42
N ALA A 171 2.44 5.74 -2.93
CA ALA A 171 2.25 5.89 -4.37
C ALA A 171 3.47 6.55 -5.04
N PHE A 172 4.01 7.61 -4.43
CA PHE A 172 5.22 8.25 -4.92
C PHE A 172 6.44 7.34 -4.83
N GLN A 173 6.61 6.60 -3.72
CA GLN A 173 7.64 5.57 -3.59
C GLN A 173 7.55 4.55 -4.73
N ALA A 174 6.35 4.04 -5.03
CA ALA A 174 6.16 3.08 -6.12
C ALA A 174 6.50 3.67 -7.49
N ALA A 175 6.19 4.95 -7.74
CA ALA A 175 6.63 5.66 -8.94
C ALA A 175 8.16 5.75 -9.00
N VAL A 176 8.83 6.13 -7.92
CA VAL A 176 10.30 6.18 -7.84
C VAL A 176 10.91 4.79 -8.03
N THR A 177 10.30 3.73 -7.48
CA THR A 177 10.73 2.34 -7.71
C THR A 177 10.65 1.98 -9.19
N LYS A 178 9.60 2.42 -9.89
CA LYS A 178 9.46 2.20 -11.33
C LYS A 178 10.56 2.89 -12.15
N GLU A 179 11.00 4.07 -11.73
CA GLU A 179 12.16 4.75 -12.32
C GLU A 179 13.46 4.01 -11.99
N PHE A 180 13.64 3.65 -10.72
CA PHE A 180 14.84 2.96 -10.21
C PHE A 180 15.13 1.65 -10.95
N VAL A 181 14.11 0.87 -11.32
CA VAL A 181 14.35 -0.39 -12.04
C VAL A 181 14.90 -0.20 -13.45
N THR A 182 14.77 0.98 -14.04
CA THR A 182 15.33 1.28 -15.37
C THR A 182 16.85 1.41 -15.34
N ILE A 183 17.42 1.79 -14.20
CA ILE A 183 18.87 2.01 -14.03
C ILE A 183 19.62 0.80 -13.48
N LEU A 184 18.92 -0.23 -13.00
CA LEU A 184 19.55 -1.44 -12.41
C LEU A 184 20.50 -2.16 -13.37
N GLY A 185 20.25 -2.07 -14.69
CA GLY A 185 21.11 -2.67 -15.72
C GLY A 185 22.39 -1.89 -16.03
N ASN A 186 22.52 -0.65 -15.54
CA ASN A 186 23.59 0.28 -15.92
C ASN A 186 24.82 0.20 -15.00
N GLY A 187 24.90 -0.82 -14.15
CA GLY A 187 26.01 -1.07 -13.22
C GLY A 187 25.89 -0.32 -11.89
N LEU A 188 26.77 -0.69 -10.94
CA LEU A 188 26.74 -0.18 -9.56
C LEU A 188 26.95 1.34 -9.47
N GLY A 189 27.78 1.91 -10.34
CA GLY A 189 28.01 3.36 -10.38
C GLY A 189 26.73 4.15 -10.68
N ALA A 190 25.90 3.68 -11.59
CA ALA A 190 24.63 4.31 -11.92
C ALA A 190 23.61 4.22 -10.77
N ILE A 191 23.58 3.08 -10.08
CA ILE A 191 22.74 2.87 -8.90
C ILE A 191 23.14 3.84 -7.78
N LEU A 192 24.43 3.90 -7.43
CA LEU A 192 24.91 4.75 -6.33
C LEU A 192 24.87 6.24 -6.65
N SER A 193 24.94 6.63 -7.93
CA SER A 193 24.86 8.03 -8.34
C SER A 193 23.42 8.51 -8.57
N SER A 194 22.44 7.61 -8.55
CA SER A 194 21.05 7.97 -8.83
C SER A 194 20.32 8.50 -7.61
N TRP A 195 19.62 9.63 -7.79
CA TRP A 195 18.73 10.21 -6.81
C TRP A 195 17.63 9.23 -6.35
N THR A 196 17.20 8.31 -7.23
CA THR A 196 16.14 7.33 -6.93
C THR A 196 16.54 6.39 -5.80
N THR A 197 17.81 5.99 -5.72
CA THR A 197 18.36 5.16 -4.64
C THR A 197 18.20 5.84 -3.29
N TYR A 198 18.60 7.11 -3.20
CA TYR A 198 18.50 7.90 -1.97
C TYR A 198 17.04 8.19 -1.61
N ALA A 199 16.19 8.49 -2.59
CA ALA A 199 14.77 8.69 -2.37
C ALA A 199 14.09 7.42 -1.80
N LEU A 200 14.43 6.24 -2.31
CA LEU A 200 13.93 4.97 -1.80
C LEU A 200 14.46 4.64 -0.40
N LEU A 201 15.73 4.95 -0.10
CA LEU A 201 16.27 4.79 1.25
C LEU A 201 15.55 5.69 2.26
N ILE A 202 15.33 6.96 1.90
CA ILE A 202 14.57 7.90 2.74
C ILE A 202 13.14 7.39 2.93
N ALA A 203 12.48 6.95 1.86
CA ALA A 203 11.13 6.40 1.93
C ALA A 203 11.07 5.13 2.81
N ALA A 204 12.07 4.25 2.75
CA ALA A 204 12.15 3.06 3.58
C ALA A 204 12.28 3.42 5.06
N VAL A 205 13.17 4.34 5.41
CA VAL A 205 13.36 4.80 6.81
C VAL A 205 12.12 5.52 7.32
N ALA A 206 11.56 6.45 6.53
CA ALA A 206 10.37 7.20 6.91
C ALA A 206 9.15 6.27 7.03
N GLY A 207 8.95 5.36 6.08
CA GLY A 207 7.88 4.37 6.09
C GLY A 207 7.98 3.43 7.28
N PHE A 208 9.20 2.95 7.59
CA PHE A 208 9.44 2.15 8.79
C PHE A 208 9.12 2.94 10.07
N ALA A 209 9.62 4.17 10.19
CA ALA A 209 9.32 5.04 11.34
C ALA A 209 7.81 5.30 11.50
N LEU A 210 7.09 5.54 10.40
CA LEU A 210 5.63 5.72 10.39
C LEU A 210 4.89 4.44 10.77
N GLN A 211 5.32 3.27 10.30
CA GLN A 211 4.74 1.98 10.72
C GLN A 211 4.91 1.75 12.22
N GLN A 212 6.05 2.15 12.79
CA GLN A 212 6.28 2.06 14.23
C GLN A 212 5.54 3.14 15.03
N SER A 213 5.27 4.29 14.43
CA SER A 213 4.64 5.45 15.08
C SER A 213 3.13 5.53 14.88
N ALA A 214 2.54 4.63 14.08
CA ALA A 214 1.12 4.64 13.75
C ALA A 214 0.28 4.65 15.04
N PRO A 215 -0.41 5.76 15.33
CA PRO A 215 -0.97 5.98 16.66
C PRO A 215 -2.10 5.02 17.00
N LYS A 216 -2.12 4.68 18.29
CA LYS A 216 -3.09 4.00 19.17
C LYS A 216 -4.54 4.49 19.06
N THR A 217 -5.06 4.62 17.85
CA THR A 217 -6.33 5.31 17.62
C THR A 217 -7.53 4.37 17.71
N GLY A 218 -7.36 3.05 17.75
CA GLY A 218 -8.47 2.10 17.78
C GLY A 218 -9.32 2.07 16.50
N PHE A 219 -8.93 2.85 15.47
CA PHE A 219 -9.61 2.97 14.18
C PHE A 219 -8.72 2.45 13.04
N LEU A 220 -8.12 1.27 13.24
CA LEU A 220 -7.18 0.66 12.30
C LEU A 220 -7.81 0.49 10.91
N ALA A 221 -9.07 0.07 10.89
CA ALA A 221 -9.73 -0.32 9.66
C ALA A 221 -10.00 0.92 8.74
N PRO A 222 -10.66 2.01 9.18
CA PRO A 222 -10.80 3.23 8.36
C PRO A 222 -9.47 3.84 7.91
N THR A 223 -8.45 3.76 8.76
CA THR A 223 -7.08 4.22 8.49
C THR A 223 -6.44 3.41 7.35
N MET A 224 -6.52 2.08 7.40
CA MET A 224 -6.01 1.20 6.34
C MET A 224 -6.73 1.41 5.00
N ALA A 225 -8.05 1.62 5.04
CA ALA A 225 -8.82 1.92 3.83
C ALA A 225 -8.40 3.26 3.21
N ALA A 226 -8.24 4.30 4.02
CA ALA A 226 -7.77 5.61 3.55
C ALA A 226 -6.39 5.51 2.90
N CYS A 227 -5.42 4.86 3.56
CA CYS A 227 -4.08 4.67 3.01
C CYS A 227 -4.09 3.96 1.66
N ASN A 228 -4.80 2.82 1.55
CA ASN A 228 -4.83 2.05 0.31
C ASN A 228 -5.59 2.78 -0.80
N THR A 229 -6.73 3.40 -0.48
CA THR A 229 -7.53 4.16 -1.45
C THR A 229 -6.73 5.33 -2.01
N THR A 230 -6.05 6.09 -1.14
CA THR A 230 -5.21 7.20 -1.56
C THR A 230 -4.03 6.70 -2.39
N SER A 231 -3.35 5.63 -1.95
CA SER A 231 -2.23 5.05 -2.71
C SER A 231 -2.66 4.62 -4.12
N LEU A 232 -3.77 3.88 -4.24
CA LEU A 232 -4.32 3.45 -5.53
C LEU A 232 -4.64 4.63 -6.45
N THR A 233 -5.31 5.64 -5.90
CA THR A 233 -5.73 6.83 -6.66
C THR A 233 -4.53 7.64 -7.14
N VAL A 234 -3.58 7.93 -6.24
CA VAL A 234 -2.38 8.70 -6.57
C VAL A 234 -1.49 7.92 -7.53
N SER A 235 -1.37 6.61 -7.38
CA SER A 235 -0.61 5.75 -8.30
C SER A 235 -1.18 5.78 -9.72
N LEU A 236 -2.51 5.78 -9.86
CA LEU A 236 -3.15 5.96 -11.16
C LEU A 236 -2.80 7.33 -11.76
N ILE A 237 -2.92 8.41 -10.97
CA ILE A 237 -2.62 9.77 -11.42
C ILE A 237 -1.16 9.90 -11.86
N LEU A 238 -0.21 9.40 -11.05
CA LEU A 238 1.22 9.42 -11.37
C LEU A 238 1.52 8.54 -12.60
N GLY A 239 0.88 7.37 -12.72
CA GLY A 239 0.99 6.50 -13.89
C GLY A 239 0.64 7.23 -15.18
N VAL A 240 -0.52 7.88 -15.20
CA VAL A 240 -1.01 8.63 -16.37
C VAL A 240 -0.17 9.89 -16.62
N ARG A 241 0.17 10.65 -15.58
CA ARG A 241 0.82 11.97 -15.72
C ARG A 241 2.33 11.90 -15.95
N LEU A 242 3.05 11.06 -15.20
CA LEU A 242 4.51 10.95 -15.32
C LEU A 242 4.90 9.98 -16.42
N PHE A 243 4.30 8.79 -16.43
CA PHE A 243 4.73 7.71 -17.32
C PHE A 243 3.92 7.65 -18.63
N GLY A 244 2.89 8.46 -18.78
CA GLY A 244 2.00 8.42 -19.94
C GLY A 244 1.24 7.09 -20.05
N GLU A 245 0.92 6.45 -18.93
CA GLU A 245 0.14 5.22 -18.92
C GLU A 245 -1.26 5.45 -19.49
N THR A 246 -1.73 4.47 -20.27
CA THR A 246 -3.03 4.54 -20.91
C THR A 246 -3.97 3.50 -20.32
N LEU A 247 -5.24 3.90 -20.20
CA LEU A 247 -6.34 3.04 -19.78
C LEU A 247 -7.19 2.78 -21.03
N SER A 248 -7.24 1.52 -21.44
CA SER A 248 -7.90 1.02 -22.64
C SER A 248 -7.23 1.38 -23.98
N LYS A 249 -7.28 0.43 -24.93
CA LYS A 249 -6.92 0.67 -26.34
C LYS A 249 -8.11 1.34 -27.04
N GLY A 250 -8.06 2.65 -27.21
CA GLY A 250 -8.94 3.36 -28.15
C GLY A 250 -10.12 4.13 -27.54
N GLN A 251 -10.46 5.19 -28.26
CA GLN A 251 -11.41 6.26 -27.96
C GLN A 251 -12.72 5.76 -27.30
N GLY A 252 -12.99 6.17 -26.06
CA GLY A 252 -14.32 6.07 -25.42
C GLY A 252 -14.47 5.14 -24.20
N ARG A 253 -13.46 4.34 -23.83
CA ARG A 253 -13.57 3.34 -22.72
C ARG A 253 -12.79 3.71 -21.45
N LEU A 254 -12.76 4.99 -21.09
CA LEU A 254 -12.36 5.43 -19.75
C LEU A 254 -13.28 4.86 -18.65
N SER A 255 -14.53 4.53 -18.99
CA SER A 255 -15.55 4.08 -18.05
C SER A 255 -15.20 2.78 -17.28
N PRO A 256 -14.81 1.65 -17.90
CA PRO A 256 -14.56 0.41 -17.15
C PRO A 256 -13.38 0.46 -16.19
N ALA A 257 -12.29 1.18 -16.53
CA ALA A 257 -11.14 1.30 -15.63
C ALA A 257 -11.51 2.09 -14.36
N ILE A 258 -12.19 3.23 -14.53
CA ILE A 258 -12.64 4.07 -13.42
C ILE A 258 -13.69 3.32 -12.59
N ILE A 259 -14.63 2.61 -13.23
CA ILE A 259 -15.64 1.79 -12.54
C ILE A 259 -14.96 0.69 -11.73
N GLY A 260 -14.04 -0.07 -12.33
CA GLY A 260 -13.31 -1.13 -11.64
C GLY A 260 -12.53 -0.60 -10.44
N LEU A 261 -11.82 0.52 -10.61
CA LEU A 261 -11.08 1.15 -9.51
C LEU A 261 -12.02 1.66 -8.40
N THR A 262 -13.15 2.25 -8.77
CA THR A 262 -14.16 2.71 -7.80
C THR A 262 -14.73 1.53 -7.01
N ILE A 263 -15.08 0.43 -7.68
CA ILE A 263 -15.52 -0.81 -7.02
C ILE A 263 -14.43 -1.34 -6.10
N ALA A 264 -13.16 -1.35 -6.54
CA ALA A 264 -12.04 -1.80 -5.72
C ALA A 264 -11.89 -0.97 -4.44
N ILE A 265 -11.98 0.36 -4.56
CA ILE A 265 -11.94 1.31 -3.43
C ILE A 265 -13.11 1.06 -2.47
N ILE A 266 -14.34 0.90 -2.98
CA ILE A 266 -15.51 0.56 -2.15
C ILE A 266 -15.26 -0.75 -1.39
N GLY A 267 -14.73 -1.77 -2.06
CA GLY A 267 -14.37 -3.03 -1.42
C GLY A 267 -13.33 -2.87 -0.32
N VAL A 268 -12.28 -2.06 -0.56
CA VAL A 268 -11.22 -1.78 0.43
C VAL A 268 -11.80 -1.08 1.66
N ILE A 269 -12.73 -0.14 1.47
CA ILE A 269 -13.42 0.55 2.56
C ILE A 269 -14.29 -0.42 3.36
N LEU A 270 -15.04 -1.31 2.68
CA LEU A 270 -15.85 -2.35 3.34
C LEU A 270 -14.99 -3.36 4.10
N LEU A 271 -13.87 -3.76 3.50
CA LEU A 271 -12.91 -4.71 4.06
C LEU A 271 -12.30 -4.18 5.35
N ALA A 272 -12.02 -2.88 5.37
CA ALA A 272 -11.47 -2.17 6.50
C ALA A 272 -12.56 -1.42 7.31
N SER A 273 -13.78 -1.95 7.39
CA SER A 273 -14.80 -1.45 8.32
C SER A 273 -14.86 -2.35 9.56
N PRO A 274 -14.85 -1.80 10.79
CA PRO A 274 -14.94 -2.61 11.99
C PRO A 274 -16.28 -3.34 12.07
N GLU A 275 -16.25 -4.54 12.64
CA GLU A 275 -17.46 -5.30 12.88
C GLU A 275 -18.24 -4.75 14.07
N PRO A 276 -19.57 -4.65 13.97
CA PRO A 276 -20.39 -4.32 15.12
C PRO A 276 -20.21 -5.41 16.16
N LYS A 277 -19.76 -5.03 17.36
CA LYS A 277 -19.66 -5.94 18.51
C LYS A 277 -21.03 -6.58 18.72
N LYS A 278 -21.14 -7.91 18.63
CA LYS A 278 -22.33 -8.61 19.12
C LYS A 278 -22.48 -8.24 20.59
N LEU A 279 -23.54 -7.53 20.94
CA LEU A 279 -23.91 -7.34 22.34
C LEU A 279 -24.14 -8.72 22.92
N GLU A 280 -23.29 -9.14 23.85
CA GLU A 280 -23.57 -10.32 24.66
C GLU A 280 -24.84 -10.04 25.47
N PRO A 281 -25.81 -10.95 25.52
CA PRO A 281 -26.96 -10.78 26.39
C PRO A 281 -26.44 -10.67 27.82
N VAL A 282 -26.85 -9.61 28.52
CA VAL A 282 -26.65 -9.48 29.96
C VAL A 282 -27.35 -10.68 30.58
N THR A 283 -26.59 -11.64 31.08
CA THR A 283 -27.10 -12.67 31.98
C THR A 283 -27.41 -11.96 33.29
N GLU A 284 -28.67 -11.58 33.48
CA GLU A 284 -29.23 -11.26 34.80
C GLU A 284 -29.33 -12.53 35.66
#